data_AF-A0A2G9F3V8-F1
#
_entry.id   AF-A0A2G9F3V8-F1
#
_cell.length_a   1.000
_cell.length_b   1.000
_cell.length_c   1.000
_cell.angle_alpha   90.00
_cell.angle_beta   90.00
_cell.angle_gamma   90.00
#
_symmetry.space_group_name_H-M   'P 1'
#
loop_
_entity.id
_entity.type
_entity.pdbx_description
1 polymer ?
#
loop_
_entity_poly.entity_id
_entity_poly.type
_entity_poly.pdbx_seq_one_letter_code
_entity_poly.pdbx_strand_id
1 'polypeptide(L)'
;KLNSNMAQQILKEVDGSFKSFFGLLKLAKNGQYDNKKIKLPKYLAKDGFTTLVIGFVRLKDGMLIIPYSNSFRKTHEEITIKLPPILKDKKIKEIRIIPKQHSRYFEIQYTYEVKEIQRELNKENGLGIDLGIDNLCTCVTNTGASFLIDGRKLKSINQYYNKINAKLQSIKDKQKIECTTLRQKRIARKRNNRIEDYLSKAARIIINYCLNNDIGKLVLGYNEDFQRNSNIGSISNQNFVNIPYGKLRDKLIYLCKLYGIEFKLQEESYTSKASFFDGDEIPIYDKENVQEYIFSGKRIKRGLYQTSAGKLINADCNGALNILRKSKVVDLSILYNRGELNTPKRIRVV
;
A
#
# COMPACT_ATOMS: atom_id res chain seq x y z
N LYS A 1 -35.73 -6.26 -15.08
CA LYS A 1 -36.00 -5.57 -13.80
C LYS A 1 -34.68 -5.04 -13.26
N LEU A 2 -34.49 -3.73 -13.30
CA LEU A 2 -33.39 -3.08 -12.57
C LEU A 2 -33.63 -3.38 -11.09
N ASN A 3 -32.74 -4.14 -10.46
CA ASN A 3 -32.92 -4.50 -9.05
C ASN A 3 -32.88 -3.21 -8.24
N SER A 4 -33.90 -2.99 -7.39
CA SER A 4 -33.98 -1.83 -6.48
C SER A 4 -32.69 -1.62 -5.67
N ASN A 5 -31.93 -2.69 -5.44
CA ASN A 5 -30.60 -2.65 -4.84
C ASN A 5 -29.67 -1.63 -5.52
N MET A 6 -29.63 -1.50 -6.85
CA MET A 6 -28.71 -0.57 -7.51
C MET A 6 -29.03 0.90 -7.21
N ALA A 7 -30.31 1.26 -7.25
CA ALA A 7 -30.74 2.60 -6.85
C ALA A 7 -30.40 2.87 -5.37
N GLN A 8 -30.59 1.86 -4.51
CA GLN A 8 -30.20 1.94 -3.10
C GLN A 8 -28.68 2.09 -2.90
N GLN A 9 -27.84 1.47 -3.74
CA GLN A 9 -26.39 1.65 -3.66
C GLN A 9 -25.96 3.08 -3.99
N ILE A 10 -26.59 3.70 -4.99
CA ILE A 10 -26.34 5.12 -5.31
C ILE A 10 -26.66 6.00 -4.09
N LEU A 11 -27.81 5.77 -3.44
CA LEU A 11 -28.19 6.50 -2.22
C LEU A 11 -27.19 6.26 -1.08
N LYS A 12 -26.68 5.04 -0.92
CA LYS A 12 -25.65 4.71 0.08
C LYS A 12 -24.32 5.41 -0.19
N GLU A 13 -23.91 5.55 -1.45
CA GLU A 13 -22.69 6.30 -1.80
C GLU A 13 -22.82 7.79 -1.46
N VAL A 14 -24.00 8.38 -1.71
CA VAL A 14 -24.30 9.77 -1.33
C VAL A 14 -24.29 9.92 0.19
N ASP A 15 -25.03 9.08 0.92
CA ASP A 15 -25.05 9.08 2.39
C ASP A 15 -23.65 8.94 2.99
N GLY A 16 -22.85 7.99 2.49
CA GLY A 16 -21.46 7.80 2.91
C GLY A 16 -20.60 9.04 2.69
N SER A 17 -20.74 9.70 1.54
CA SER A 17 -20.01 10.94 1.23
C SER A 17 -20.37 12.08 2.19
N PHE A 18 -21.64 12.23 2.53
CA PHE A 18 -22.10 13.24 3.50
C PHE A 18 -21.68 12.89 4.93
N LYS A 19 -21.72 11.61 5.33
CA LYS A 19 -21.20 11.16 6.64
C LYS A 19 -19.73 11.52 6.80
N SER A 20 -18.90 11.27 5.79
CA SER A 20 -17.49 11.69 5.80
C SER A 20 -17.32 13.20 5.90
N PHE A 21 -18.11 13.98 5.14
CA PHE A 21 -18.10 15.44 5.22
C PHE A 21 -18.43 15.97 6.62
N PHE A 22 -19.52 15.47 7.24
CA PHE A 22 -19.88 15.85 8.61
C PHE A 22 -18.87 15.38 9.64
N GLY A 23 -18.25 14.21 9.44
CA GLY A 23 -17.14 13.73 10.27
C GLY A 23 -15.95 14.68 10.26
N LEU A 24 -15.54 15.15 9.07
CA LEU A 24 -14.46 16.13 8.95
C LEU A 24 -14.80 17.47 9.62
N LEU A 25 -16.05 17.93 9.51
CA LEU A 25 -16.48 19.15 10.20
C LEU A 25 -16.37 19.04 11.72
N LYS A 26 -16.69 17.87 12.30
CA LYS A 26 -16.52 17.61 13.73
C LYS A 26 -15.05 17.66 14.13
N LEU A 27 -14.16 17.03 13.36
CA LEU A 27 -12.71 17.07 13.62
C LEU A 27 -12.15 18.49 13.53
N ALA A 28 -12.61 19.29 12.56
CA ALA A 28 -12.18 20.68 12.43
C ALA A 28 -12.66 21.55 13.59
N LYS A 29 -13.89 21.35 14.08
CA LYS A 29 -14.38 22.02 15.30
C LYS A 29 -13.52 21.70 16.52
N ASN A 30 -12.99 20.47 16.60
CA ASN A 30 -12.10 20.04 17.68
C ASN A 30 -10.63 20.44 17.46
N GLY A 31 -10.31 21.25 16.44
CA GLY A 31 -8.93 21.67 16.13
C GLY A 31 -8.04 20.57 15.52
N GLN A 32 -8.58 19.38 15.24
CA GLN A 32 -7.84 18.23 14.74
C GLN A 32 -7.74 18.20 13.20
N TYR A 33 -8.42 19.10 12.51
CA TYR A 33 -8.42 19.17 11.05
C TYR A 33 -8.57 20.60 10.54
N ASP A 34 -7.92 20.91 9.42
CA ASP A 34 -8.00 22.23 8.81
C ASP A 34 -9.34 22.42 8.08
N ASN A 35 -10.16 23.34 8.59
CA ASN A 35 -11.48 23.65 8.05
C ASN A 35 -11.42 24.09 6.58
N LYS A 36 -10.34 24.75 6.13
CA LYS A 36 -10.18 25.20 4.73
C LYS A 36 -10.08 24.04 3.73
N LYS A 37 -9.74 22.84 4.20
CA LYS A 37 -9.63 21.64 3.37
C LYS A 37 -10.95 20.90 3.22
N ILE A 38 -11.98 21.27 3.98
CA ILE A 38 -13.30 20.61 3.94
C ILE A 38 -14.11 21.20 2.78
N LYS A 39 -14.63 20.33 1.91
CA LYS A 39 -15.47 20.73 0.77
C LYS A 39 -16.75 19.92 0.76
N LEU A 40 -17.87 20.59 0.47
CA LEU A 40 -19.16 19.93 0.30
C LEU A 40 -19.09 18.92 -0.86
N PRO A 41 -19.60 17.69 -0.69
CA PRO A 41 -19.73 16.73 -1.79
C PRO A 41 -20.56 17.33 -2.93
N LYS A 42 -20.16 17.05 -4.18
CA LYS A 42 -20.86 17.50 -5.38
C LYS A 42 -21.52 16.33 -6.09
N TYR A 43 -22.66 16.58 -6.73
CA TYR A 43 -23.31 15.61 -7.60
C TYR A 43 -22.61 15.53 -8.96
N LEU A 44 -22.75 14.37 -9.62
CA LEU A 44 -22.34 14.19 -11.00
C LEU A 44 -23.22 15.04 -11.94
N ALA A 45 -22.70 15.38 -13.11
CA ALA A 45 -23.50 15.99 -14.17
C ALA A 45 -24.68 15.08 -14.56
N LYS A 46 -25.76 15.67 -15.07
CA LYS A 46 -27.03 14.97 -15.41
C LYS A 46 -26.82 13.71 -16.27
N ASP A 47 -25.87 13.76 -17.21
CA ASP A 47 -25.52 12.65 -18.11
C ASP A 47 -24.12 12.08 -17.81
N GLY A 48 -23.67 12.25 -16.56
CA GLY A 48 -22.41 11.71 -16.07
C GLY A 48 -22.46 10.20 -15.89
N PHE A 49 -21.29 9.56 -15.97
CA PHE A 49 -21.17 8.14 -15.70
C PHE A 49 -20.83 7.90 -14.22
N THR A 50 -21.53 6.95 -13.59
CA THR A 50 -21.27 6.51 -12.23
C THR A 50 -20.86 5.03 -12.19
N THR A 51 -20.28 4.60 -11.08
CA THR A 51 -19.96 3.18 -10.85
C THR A 51 -21.26 2.40 -10.66
N LEU A 52 -21.42 1.32 -11.42
CA LEU A 52 -22.51 0.39 -11.21
C LEU A 52 -22.10 -0.65 -10.15
N VAL A 53 -22.77 -0.64 -9.01
CA VAL A 53 -22.53 -1.57 -7.91
C VAL A 53 -23.63 -2.64 -7.88
N ILE A 54 -23.24 -3.90 -8.04
CA ILE A 54 -24.12 -5.07 -8.08
C ILE A 54 -23.86 -5.90 -6.82
N GLY A 55 -24.65 -5.67 -5.77
CA GLY A 55 -24.54 -6.39 -4.49
C GLY A 55 -25.33 -7.71 -4.41
N PHE A 56 -26.27 -7.94 -5.33
CA PHE A 56 -26.95 -9.23 -5.50
C PHE A 56 -26.54 -9.83 -6.84
N VAL A 57 -25.48 -10.63 -6.81
CA VAL A 57 -24.90 -11.24 -8.00
C VAL A 57 -25.73 -12.47 -8.40
N ARG A 58 -26.30 -12.44 -9.60
CA ARG A 58 -26.97 -13.58 -10.23
C ARG A 58 -26.19 -13.93 -11.48
N LEU A 59 -25.77 -15.19 -11.56
CA LEU A 59 -25.01 -15.71 -12.69
C LEU A 59 -25.87 -16.72 -13.42
N LYS A 60 -25.83 -16.68 -14.75
CA LYS A 60 -26.42 -17.70 -15.63
C LYS A 60 -25.28 -18.29 -16.44
N ASP A 61 -25.03 -19.59 -16.29
CA ASP A 61 -23.97 -20.32 -17.02
C ASP A 61 -22.57 -19.67 -16.90
N GLY A 62 -22.24 -19.14 -15.72
CA GLY A 62 -20.97 -18.45 -15.48
C GLY A 62 -20.87 -17.06 -16.14
N MET A 63 -21.98 -16.52 -16.64
CA MET A 63 -22.09 -15.16 -17.16
C MET A 63 -22.87 -14.27 -16.20
N LEU A 64 -22.36 -13.06 -16.00
CA LEU A 64 -23.09 -11.95 -15.40
C LEU A 64 -23.96 -11.30 -16.47
N ILE A 65 -25.27 -11.33 -16.29
CA ILE A 65 -26.20 -10.53 -17.10
C ILE A 65 -26.25 -9.13 -16.51
N ILE A 66 -25.94 -8.12 -17.31
CA ILE A 66 -25.98 -6.74 -16.85
C ILE A 66 -27.42 -6.33 -16.57
N PRO A 67 -27.70 -5.76 -15.39
CA PRO A 67 -29.02 -5.29 -15.03
C PRO A 67 -29.37 -4.01 -15.81
N TYR A 68 -30.51 -4.00 -16.49
CA TYR A 68 -31.03 -2.86 -17.24
C TYR A 68 -32.53 -2.63 -16.95
N SER A 69 -33.03 -1.45 -17.34
CA SER A 69 -34.44 -1.08 -17.18
C SER A 69 -35.33 -1.90 -18.12
N ASN A 70 -36.62 -2.03 -17.80
CA ASN A 70 -37.54 -2.74 -18.69
C ASN A 70 -37.71 -2.03 -20.03
N SER A 71 -37.58 -0.69 -20.07
CA SER A 71 -37.61 0.09 -21.31
C SER A 71 -36.40 -0.22 -22.18
N PHE A 72 -35.20 -0.30 -21.60
CA PHE A 72 -33.96 -0.59 -22.34
C PHE A 72 -33.98 -1.99 -22.97
N ARG A 73 -34.51 -2.99 -22.25
CA ARG A 73 -34.62 -4.38 -22.76
C ARG A 73 -35.50 -4.51 -24.00
N LYS A 74 -36.46 -3.60 -24.22
CA LYS A 74 -37.36 -3.67 -25.38
C LYS A 74 -36.65 -3.34 -26.70
N THR A 75 -35.56 -2.58 -26.63
CA THR A 75 -34.89 -2.02 -27.81
C THR A 75 -33.43 -2.44 -27.95
N HIS A 76 -32.87 -3.15 -26.96
CA HIS A 76 -31.47 -3.55 -26.93
C HIS A 76 -31.31 -5.00 -26.50
N GLU A 77 -30.30 -5.65 -27.06
CA GLU A 77 -29.87 -6.99 -26.66
C GLU A 77 -29.29 -7.02 -25.23
N GLU A 78 -29.33 -8.20 -24.61
CA GLU A 78 -28.77 -8.38 -23.28
C GLU A 78 -27.24 -8.35 -23.31
N ILE A 79 -26.65 -7.46 -22.50
CA ILE A 79 -25.21 -7.43 -22.32
C ILE A 79 -24.82 -8.47 -21.27
N THR A 80 -23.95 -9.40 -21.65
CA THR A 80 -23.41 -10.44 -20.77
C THR A 80 -21.90 -10.30 -20.60
N ILE A 81 -21.41 -10.63 -19.40
CA ILE A 81 -19.99 -10.60 -19.07
C ILE A 81 -19.59 -11.96 -18.54
N LYS A 82 -18.68 -12.63 -19.25
CA LYS A 82 -18.11 -13.91 -18.79
C LYS A 82 -17.29 -13.71 -17.53
N LEU A 83 -17.54 -14.52 -16.51
CA LEU A 83 -16.72 -14.47 -15.30
C LEU A 83 -15.28 -14.93 -15.56
N PRO A 84 -14.30 -14.28 -14.94
CA PRO A 84 -12.94 -14.79 -14.86
C PRO A 84 -12.89 -16.21 -14.29
N PRO A 85 -12.10 -17.14 -14.88
CA PRO A 85 -12.02 -18.53 -14.42
C PRO A 85 -11.63 -18.68 -12.94
N ILE A 86 -10.81 -17.77 -12.40
CA ILE A 86 -10.38 -17.78 -10.99
C ILE A 86 -11.53 -17.57 -9.99
N LEU A 87 -12.67 -17.04 -10.46
CA LEU A 87 -13.86 -16.82 -9.64
C LEU A 87 -14.84 -17.98 -9.72
N LYS A 88 -14.53 -19.04 -10.48
CA LYS A 88 -15.33 -20.25 -10.50
C LYS A 88 -15.42 -20.81 -9.07
N ASP A 89 -16.64 -21.15 -8.66
CA ASP A 89 -16.96 -21.69 -7.32
C ASP A 89 -16.68 -20.73 -6.15
N LYS A 90 -16.40 -19.44 -6.42
CA LYS A 90 -16.29 -18.40 -5.40
C LYS A 90 -17.64 -17.74 -5.17
N LYS A 91 -17.98 -17.51 -3.90
CA LYS A 91 -19.17 -16.74 -3.52
C LYS A 91 -18.90 -15.25 -3.68
N ILE A 92 -19.30 -14.70 -4.82
CA ILE A 92 -19.16 -13.27 -5.13
C ILE A 92 -20.19 -12.48 -4.32
N LYS A 93 -19.72 -11.46 -3.62
CA LYS A 93 -20.53 -10.54 -2.81
C LYS A 93 -20.91 -9.28 -3.55
N GLU A 94 -19.99 -8.76 -4.34
CA GLU A 94 -20.17 -7.50 -5.01
C GLU A 94 -19.42 -7.49 -6.34
N ILE A 95 -20.05 -6.95 -7.37
CA ILE A 95 -19.40 -6.63 -8.64
C ILE A 95 -19.54 -5.13 -8.87
N ARG A 96 -18.42 -4.43 -9.06
CA ARG A 96 -18.39 -3.02 -9.43
C ARG A 96 -17.96 -2.88 -10.88
N ILE A 97 -18.76 -2.17 -11.68
CA ILE A 97 -18.40 -1.81 -13.05
C ILE A 97 -18.12 -0.31 -13.06
N ILE A 98 -16.83 0.02 -13.16
CA ILE A 98 -16.34 1.38 -13.00
C ILE A 98 -16.07 1.97 -14.39
N PRO A 99 -16.80 3.02 -14.81
CA PRO A 99 -16.52 3.70 -16.06
C PRO A 99 -15.17 4.42 -15.98
N LYS A 100 -14.35 4.30 -17.02
CA LYS A 100 -13.06 4.99 -17.09
C LYS A 100 -12.95 5.79 -18.38
N GLN A 101 -12.31 6.95 -18.27
CA GLN A 101 -12.09 7.88 -19.39
C GLN A 101 -13.40 8.21 -20.14
N HIS A 102 -14.43 8.66 -19.41
CA HIS A 102 -15.76 8.93 -19.97
C HIS A 102 -16.35 7.70 -20.67
N SER A 103 -16.34 6.56 -19.98
CA SER A 103 -16.89 5.27 -20.44
C SER A 103 -16.31 4.72 -21.75
N ARG A 104 -15.09 5.12 -22.12
CA ARG A 104 -14.36 4.48 -23.23
C ARG A 104 -14.03 3.01 -22.96
N TYR A 105 -13.90 2.66 -21.69
CA TYR A 105 -13.77 1.28 -21.24
C TYR A 105 -14.21 1.20 -19.77
N PHE A 106 -14.44 -0.03 -19.31
CA PHE A 106 -14.88 -0.32 -17.96
C PHE A 106 -13.85 -1.16 -17.23
N GLU A 107 -13.62 -0.84 -15.96
CA GLU A 107 -12.88 -1.69 -15.04
C GLU A 107 -13.90 -2.45 -14.20
N ILE A 108 -13.83 -3.78 -14.21
CA ILE A 108 -14.74 -4.63 -13.43
C ILE A 108 -13.98 -5.16 -12.23
N GLN A 109 -14.49 -4.86 -11.05
CA GLN A 109 -13.94 -5.34 -9.79
C GLN A 109 -14.89 -6.35 -9.18
N TYR A 110 -14.34 -7.48 -8.73
CA TYR A 110 -15.09 -8.56 -8.12
C TYR A 110 -14.63 -8.72 -6.67
N THR A 111 -15.58 -8.60 -5.74
CA THR A 111 -15.38 -8.88 -4.32
C THR A 111 -16.02 -10.20 -3.99
N TYR A 112 -15.26 -11.14 -3.43
CA TYR A 112 -15.72 -12.50 -3.15
C TYR A 112 -15.22 -13.00 -1.79
N GLU A 113 -15.97 -13.94 -1.20
CA GLU A 113 -15.56 -14.60 0.04
C GLU A 113 -14.37 -15.55 -0.24
N VAL A 114 -13.39 -15.53 0.67
CA VAL A 114 -12.27 -16.45 0.70
C VAL A 114 -12.21 -17.06 2.10
N LYS A 115 -12.08 -18.39 2.18
CA LYS A 115 -11.81 -19.06 3.45
C LYS A 115 -10.38 -18.75 3.88
N GLU A 116 -10.21 -18.35 5.13
CA GLU A 116 -8.89 -18.15 5.71
C GLU A 116 -8.15 -19.50 5.75
N ILE A 117 -6.90 -19.53 5.30
CA ILE A 117 -6.11 -20.76 5.20
C ILE A 117 -5.52 -21.12 6.58
N GLN A 118 -5.27 -20.11 7.43
CA GLN A 118 -4.80 -20.22 8.82
C GLN A 118 -3.75 -21.31 9.03
N ARG A 119 -2.47 -20.99 8.79
CA ARG A 119 -1.38 -21.92 9.08
C ARG A 119 -0.95 -21.77 10.53
N GLU A 120 -0.67 -22.90 11.18
CA GLU A 120 0.02 -22.90 12.47
C GLU A 120 1.49 -22.56 12.21
N LEU A 121 1.91 -21.38 12.67
CA LEU A 121 3.25 -20.86 12.52
C LEU A 121 3.84 -20.53 13.89
N ASN A 122 5.16 -20.62 14.02
CA ASN A 122 5.83 -20.33 15.28
C ASN A 122 5.80 -18.82 15.61
N LYS A 123 5.11 -18.48 16.69
CA LYS A 123 4.95 -17.09 17.18
C LYS A 123 6.21 -16.52 17.81
N GLU A 124 7.21 -17.33 18.12
CA GLU A 124 8.52 -16.86 18.58
C GLU A 124 9.42 -16.41 17.42
N ASN A 125 9.08 -16.79 16.19
CA ASN A 125 9.76 -16.34 15.00
C ASN A 125 9.11 -15.07 14.44
N GLY A 126 9.94 -14.05 14.24
CA GLY A 126 9.51 -12.72 13.82
C GLY A 126 10.28 -12.21 12.60
N LEU A 127 9.58 -11.52 11.71
CA LEU A 127 10.18 -10.78 10.59
C LEU A 127 9.91 -9.27 10.72
N GLY A 128 10.98 -8.50 10.83
CA GLY A 128 10.98 -7.05 10.76
C GLY A 128 11.12 -6.55 9.35
N ILE A 129 10.38 -5.50 9.01
CA ILE A 129 10.41 -4.88 7.69
C ILE A 129 10.58 -3.38 7.84
N ASP A 130 11.69 -2.86 7.31
CA ASP A 130 11.92 -1.43 7.10
C ASP A 130 11.59 -1.04 5.66
N LEU A 131 10.90 0.09 5.47
CA LEU A 131 10.51 0.57 4.14
C LEU A 131 11.52 1.57 3.58
N GLY A 132 11.89 1.40 2.32
CA GLY A 132 12.86 2.27 1.66
C GLY A 132 12.59 2.50 0.18
N ILE A 133 13.47 3.30 -0.44
CA ILE A 133 13.35 3.69 -1.86
C ILE A 133 14.11 2.72 -2.78
N ASP A 134 15.42 2.53 -2.55
CA ASP A 134 16.23 1.65 -3.41
C ASP A 134 16.12 0.18 -2.98
N ASN A 135 15.88 -0.05 -1.69
CA ASN A 135 15.43 -1.30 -1.12
C ASN A 135 13.98 -1.03 -0.69
N LEU A 136 13.00 -1.53 -1.44
CA LEU A 136 11.59 -1.31 -1.14
C LEU A 136 11.26 -1.79 0.28
N CYS A 137 11.76 -2.98 0.61
CA CYS A 137 11.68 -3.60 1.92
C CYS A 137 13.05 -4.14 2.29
N THR A 138 13.50 -3.83 3.50
CA THR A 138 14.60 -4.54 4.13
C THR A 138 14.01 -5.45 5.20
N CYS A 139 14.18 -6.75 5.03
CA CYS A 139 13.57 -7.77 5.86
C CYS A 139 14.64 -8.46 6.70
N VAL A 140 14.43 -8.53 8.01
CA VAL A 140 15.34 -9.19 8.96
C VAL A 140 14.55 -10.06 9.92
N THR A 141 15.09 -11.22 10.27
CA THR A 141 14.49 -12.14 11.24
C THR A 141 15.15 -11.98 12.60
N ASN A 142 14.45 -12.40 13.67
CA ASN A 142 15.04 -12.44 15.01
C ASN A 142 16.13 -13.51 15.19
N THR A 143 16.35 -14.36 14.18
CA THR A 143 17.47 -15.33 14.13
C THR A 143 18.67 -14.83 13.30
N GLY A 144 18.54 -13.67 12.63
CA GLY A 144 19.61 -13.00 11.89
C GLY A 144 19.69 -13.30 10.39
N ALA A 145 18.74 -14.06 9.84
CA ALA A 145 18.55 -14.12 8.40
C ALA A 145 17.97 -12.78 7.88
N SER A 146 18.41 -12.36 6.69
CA SER A 146 18.02 -11.07 6.11
C SER A 146 17.94 -11.12 4.58
N PHE A 147 17.06 -10.29 4.01
CA PHE A 147 16.91 -10.13 2.57
C PHE A 147 16.33 -8.76 2.21
N LEU A 148 16.56 -8.32 0.97
CA LEU A 148 16.08 -7.03 0.45
C LEU A 148 15.15 -7.27 -0.73
N ILE A 149 13.98 -6.63 -0.73
CA ILE A 149 13.17 -6.49 -1.93
C ILE A 149 13.66 -5.25 -2.69
N ASP A 150 14.09 -5.43 -3.94
CA ASP A 150 14.64 -4.33 -4.73
C ASP A 150 13.60 -3.21 -4.95
N GLY A 151 13.95 -1.95 -4.76
CA GLY A 151 13.05 -0.81 -5.04
C GLY A 151 13.35 -0.11 -6.37
N ARG A 152 14.51 -0.41 -6.97
CA ARG A 152 15.03 0.29 -8.16
C ARG A 152 14.12 0.16 -9.38
N LYS A 153 13.43 -0.97 -9.55
CA LYS A 153 12.45 -1.16 -10.64
C LYS A 153 11.24 -0.22 -10.48
N LEU A 154 10.71 -0.04 -9.27
CA LEU A 154 9.63 0.93 -9.00
C LEU A 154 10.09 2.36 -9.28
N LYS A 155 11.30 2.71 -8.82
CA LYS A 155 11.93 4.00 -9.07
C LYS A 155 12.05 4.29 -10.57
N SER A 156 12.53 3.32 -11.36
CA SER A 156 12.61 3.43 -12.82
C SER A 156 11.25 3.63 -13.50
N ILE A 157 10.22 2.89 -13.06
CA ILE A 157 8.84 3.05 -13.58
C ILE A 157 8.32 4.47 -13.30
N ASN A 158 8.51 4.97 -12.08
CA ASN A 158 8.12 6.32 -11.69
C ASN A 158 8.89 7.39 -12.47
N GLN A 159 10.21 7.23 -12.62
CA GLN A 159 11.05 8.16 -13.38
C GLN A 159 10.61 8.25 -14.84
N TYR A 160 10.36 7.11 -15.50
CA TYR A 160 9.86 7.08 -16.86
C TYR A 160 8.50 7.79 -16.98
N TYR A 161 7.56 7.49 -16.08
CA TYR A 161 6.26 8.14 -16.06
C TYR A 161 6.38 9.66 -15.88
N ASN A 162 7.19 10.13 -14.93
CA ASN A 162 7.38 11.55 -14.65
C ASN A 162 7.98 12.27 -15.88
N LYS A 163 9.00 11.68 -16.53
CA LYS A 163 9.62 12.22 -17.74
C LYS A 163 8.61 12.39 -18.87
N ILE A 164 7.82 11.35 -19.17
CA ILE A 164 6.83 11.41 -20.25
C ILE A 164 5.68 12.34 -19.88
N ASN A 165 5.19 12.30 -18.63
CA ASN A 165 4.11 13.17 -18.19
C ASN A 165 4.49 14.65 -18.24
N ALA A 166 5.72 15.01 -17.88
CA ALA A 166 6.24 16.38 -18.00
C ALA A 166 6.24 16.86 -19.46
N LYS A 167 6.70 16.03 -20.40
CA LYS A 167 6.64 16.34 -21.83
C LYS A 167 5.20 16.55 -22.31
N LEU A 168 4.28 15.67 -21.92
CA LEU A 168 2.87 15.79 -22.28
C LEU A 168 2.20 17.01 -21.65
N GLN A 169 2.56 17.32 -20.41
CA GLN A 169 2.07 18.49 -19.69
C GLN A 169 2.51 19.77 -20.40
N SER A 170 3.78 19.88 -20.79
CA SER A 170 4.27 21.04 -21.57
C SER A 170 3.52 21.23 -22.90
N ILE A 171 3.25 20.15 -23.64
CA ILE A 171 2.48 20.21 -24.90
C ILE A 171 1.04 20.67 -24.60
N LYS A 172 0.40 20.08 -23.59
CA LYS A 172 -0.96 20.41 -23.17
C LYS A 172 -1.10 21.89 -22.80
N ASP A 173 -0.13 22.41 -22.05
CA ASP A 173 -0.12 23.80 -21.58
C ASP A 173 0.07 24.77 -22.75
N LYS A 174 0.95 24.46 -23.71
CA LYS A 174 1.10 25.23 -24.97
C LYS A 174 -0.17 25.24 -25.81
N GLN A 175 -0.94 24.15 -25.77
CA GLN A 175 -2.24 24.03 -26.45
C GLN A 175 -3.40 24.64 -25.64
N LYS A 176 -3.13 25.22 -24.46
CA LYS A 176 -4.14 25.79 -23.55
C LYS A 176 -5.25 24.80 -23.17
N ILE A 177 -4.94 23.52 -23.11
CA ILE A 177 -5.89 22.49 -22.69
C ILE A 177 -5.86 22.38 -21.15
N GLU A 178 -6.95 22.75 -20.50
CA GLU A 178 -7.01 22.72 -19.03
C GLU A 178 -7.15 21.29 -18.47
N CYS A 179 -7.87 20.42 -19.18
CA CYS A 179 -8.21 19.08 -18.71
C CYS A 179 -7.09 18.05 -18.96
N THR A 180 -7.03 17.00 -18.15
CA THR A 180 -6.05 15.92 -18.36
C THR A 180 -6.32 15.16 -19.66
N THR A 181 -5.31 15.09 -20.52
CA THR A 181 -5.43 14.44 -21.84
C THR A 181 -5.58 12.93 -21.73
N LEU A 182 -6.16 12.30 -22.76
CA LEU A 182 -6.27 10.83 -22.85
C LEU A 182 -4.90 10.14 -22.84
N ARG A 183 -3.87 10.78 -23.42
CA ARG A 183 -2.49 10.27 -23.44
C ARG A 183 -1.88 10.27 -22.03
N GLN A 184 -2.07 11.34 -21.26
CA GLN A 184 -1.68 11.40 -19.84
C GLN A 184 -2.40 10.33 -19.02
N LYS A 185 -3.73 10.19 -19.18
CA LYS A 185 -4.51 9.15 -18.49
C LYS A 185 -4.02 7.73 -18.85
N ARG A 186 -3.60 7.49 -20.10
CA ARG A 186 -3.07 6.19 -20.54
C ARG A 186 -1.73 5.84 -19.89
N ILE A 187 -0.78 6.79 -19.85
CA ILE A 187 0.52 6.54 -19.22
C ILE A 187 0.40 6.38 -17.69
N ALA A 188 -0.51 7.13 -17.05
CA ALA A 188 -0.78 7.00 -15.62
C ALA A 188 -1.34 5.61 -15.29
N ARG A 189 -2.28 5.11 -16.10
CA ARG A 189 -2.80 3.74 -15.97
C ARG A 189 -1.71 2.69 -16.13
N LYS A 190 -0.88 2.80 -17.18
CA LYS A 190 0.24 1.86 -17.41
C LYS A 190 1.19 1.83 -16.21
N ARG A 191 1.53 3.01 -15.67
CA ARG A 191 2.36 3.13 -14.46
C ARG A 191 1.69 2.49 -13.25
N ASN A 192 0.41 2.79 -13.00
CA ASN A 192 -0.32 2.26 -11.86
C ASN A 192 -0.42 0.73 -11.92
N ASN A 193 -0.72 0.15 -13.07
CA ASN A 193 -0.80 -1.31 -13.23
C ASN A 193 0.55 -2.00 -12.97
N ARG A 194 1.66 -1.42 -13.46
CA ARG A 194 3.01 -1.99 -13.23
C ARG A 194 3.42 -1.93 -11.75
N ILE A 195 3.07 -0.85 -11.07
CA ILE A 195 3.34 -0.71 -9.63
C ILE A 195 2.47 -1.66 -8.82
N GLU A 196 1.20 -1.79 -9.16
CA GLU A 196 0.27 -2.70 -8.50
C GLU A 196 0.73 -4.16 -8.60
N ASP A 197 1.16 -4.59 -9.80
CA ASP A 197 1.76 -5.91 -10.04
C ASP A 197 3.01 -6.11 -9.17
N TYR A 198 3.93 -5.13 -9.20
CA TYR A 198 5.17 -5.16 -8.43
C TYR A 198 4.92 -5.33 -6.93
N LEU A 199 4.06 -4.49 -6.34
CA LEU A 199 3.76 -4.52 -4.91
C LEU A 199 3.05 -5.81 -4.51
N SER A 200 2.18 -6.34 -5.38
CA SER A 200 1.51 -7.63 -5.13
C SER A 200 2.49 -8.79 -5.10
N LYS A 201 3.46 -8.81 -6.03
CA LYS A 201 4.53 -9.81 -6.05
C LYS A 201 5.50 -9.65 -4.88
N ALA A 202 5.88 -8.41 -4.54
CA ALA A 202 6.73 -8.12 -3.38
C ALA A 202 6.09 -8.65 -2.08
N ALA A 203 4.82 -8.30 -1.83
CA ALA A 203 4.06 -8.81 -0.68
C ALA A 203 3.99 -10.34 -0.68
N ARG A 204 3.75 -10.96 -1.84
CA ARG A 204 3.72 -12.42 -1.97
C ARG A 204 5.06 -13.07 -1.65
N ILE A 205 6.18 -12.50 -2.10
CA ILE A 205 7.53 -13.00 -1.80
C ILE A 205 7.79 -12.97 -0.30
N ILE A 206 7.46 -11.85 0.36
CA ILE A 206 7.63 -11.69 1.81
C ILE A 206 6.80 -12.74 2.57
N ILE A 207 5.53 -12.89 2.21
CA ILE A 207 4.65 -13.85 2.88
C ILE A 207 5.10 -15.28 2.65
N ASN A 208 5.48 -15.65 1.42
CA ASN A 208 6.02 -16.98 1.13
C ASN A 208 7.31 -17.24 1.94
N TYR A 209 8.16 -16.23 2.13
CA TYR A 209 9.31 -16.35 3.01
C TYR A 209 8.88 -16.66 4.45
N CYS A 210 7.87 -15.97 4.99
CA CYS A 210 7.34 -16.27 6.31
C CYS A 210 6.81 -17.71 6.42
N LEU A 211 6.03 -18.15 5.43
CA LEU A 211 5.46 -19.51 5.42
C LEU A 211 6.53 -20.60 5.32
N ASN A 212 7.62 -20.35 4.57
CA ASN A 212 8.68 -21.33 4.35
C ASN A 212 9.68 -21.40 5.51
N ASN A 213 9.73 -20.37 6.37
CA ASN A 213 10.66 -20.29 7.51
C ASN A 213 9.92 -20.30 8.85
N ASP A 214 8.66 -20.73 8.86
CA ASP A 214 7.84 -20.87 10.06
C ASP A 214 7.81 -19.58 10.92
N ILE A 215 7.52 -18.45 10.28
CA ILE A 215 7.47 -17.12 10.93
C ILE A 215 6.02 -16.76 11.22
N GLY A 216 5.66 -16.70 12.50
CA GLY A 216 4.31 -16.37 12.96
C GLY A 216 4.05 -14.88 13.15
N LYS A 217 5.07 -14.02 13.25
CA LYS A 217 4.91 -12.57 13.48
C LYS A 217 5.60 -11.74 12.40
N LEU A 218 4.91 -10.72 11.88
CA LEU A 218 5.42 -9.78 10.89
C LEU A 218 5.25 -8.34 11.39
N VAL A 219 6.35 -7.63 11.52
CA VAL A 219 6.40 -6.25 12.02
C VAL A 219 6.82 -5.33 10.88
N LEU A 220 5.95 -4.39 10.53
CA LEU A 220 6.23 -3.39 9.50
C LEU A 220 6.48 -2.03 10.15
N GLY A 221 7.66 -1.47 9.90
CA GLY A 221 7.94 -0.06 10.12
C GLY A 221 7.02 0.79 9.26
N TYR A 222 6.22 1.66 9.90
CA TYR A 222 5.28 2.51 9.19
C TYR A 222 4.84 3.70 10.04
N ASN A 223 5.01 4.90 9.50
CA ASN A 223 4.52 6.15 10.07
C ASN A 223 3.46 6.75 9.14
N GLU A 224 2.22 6.97 9.58
CA GLU A 224 1.12 7.33 8.66
C GLU A 224 1.37 8.60 7.83
N ASP A 225 2.06 9.57 8.43
CA ASP A 225 2.33 10.86 7.81
C ASP A 225 3.73 10.97 7.18
N PHE A 226 4.52 9.88 7.13
CA PHE A 226 5.91 9.98 6.69
C PHE A 226 6.09 10.48 5.25
N GLN A 227 5.11 10.24 4.37
CA GLN A 227 5.10 10.76 3.00
C GLN A 227 4.62 12.21 2.88
N ARG A 228 4.04 12.80 3.94
CA ARG A 228 3.56 14.18 3.93
C ARG A 228 4.69 15.12 4.31
N ASN A 229 4.95 16.11 3.47
CA ASN A 229 5.98 17.14 3.71
C ASN A 229 7.36 16.57 4.05
N SER A 230 7.72 15.41 3.49
CA SER A 230 9.01 14.79 3.74
C SER A 230 10.14 15.75 3.31
N ASN A 231 11.13 15.98 4.17
CA ASN A 231 12.27 16.87 3.87
C ASN A 231 13.57 16.08 3.67
N ILE A 232 13.59 15.19 2.67
CA ILE A 232 14.71 14.26 2.39
C ILE A 232 15.48 14.71 1.12
N GLY A 233 15.24 15.95 0.68
CA GLY A 233 15.77 16.53 -0.56
C GLY A 233 14.84 16.29 -1.76
N SER A 234 14.80 17.26 -2.69
CA SER A 234 13.81 17.33 -3.78
C SER A 234 13.70 16.06 -4.63
N ILE A 235 14.83 15.49 -5.07
CA ILE A 235 14.89 14.28 -5.90
C ILE A 235 14.42 13.04 -5.12
N SER A 236 14.86 12.90 -3.87
CA SER A 236 14.47 11.78 -3.01
C SER A 236 13.00 11.86 -2.66
N ASN A 237 12.51 13.05 -2.30
CA ASN A 237 11.10 13.33 -2.02
C ASN A 237 10.20 12.95 -3.20
N GLN A 238 10.57 13.34 -4.42
CA GLN A 238 9.79 12.97 -5.60
C GLN A 238 9.67 11.45 -5.76
N ASN A 239 10.76 10.70 -5.54
CA ASN A 239 10.71 9.25 -5.65
C ASN A 239 9.89 8.61 -4.52
N PHE A 240 10.08 9.10 -3.30
CA PHE A 240 9.48 8.60 -2.08
C PHE A 240 7.96 8.80 -2.05
N VAL A 241 7.49 10.01 -2.34
CA VAL A 241 6.04 10.34 -2.38
C VAL A 241 5.33 9.56 -3.48
N ASN A 242 6.02 9.19 -4.55
CA ASN A 242 5.44 8.43 -5.65
C ASN A 242 5.31 6.93 -5.35
N ILE A 243 5.94 6.36 -4.32
CA ILE A 243 5.78 4.94 -4.00
C ILE A 243 4.55 4.77 -3.09
N PRO A 244 3.54 3.95 -3.45
CA PRO A 244 2.33 3.83 -2.64
C PRO A 244 2.52 2.80 -1.52
N TYR A 245 3.28 3.14 -0.48
CA TYR A 245 3.58 2.24 0.64
C TYR A 245 2.33 1.76 1.37
N GLY A 246 1.30 2.61 1.51
CA GLY A 246 0.01 2.21 2.10
C GLY A 246 -0.63 1.01 1.38
N LYS A 247 -0.49 0.92 0.05
CA LYS A 247 -0.97 -0.24 -0.71
C LYS A 247 -0.19 -1.52 -0.40
N LEU A 248 1.12 -1.40 -0.17
CA LEU A 248 1.95 -2.54 0.21
C LEU A 248 1.55 -3.03 1.61
N ARG A 249 1.40 -2.09 2.56
CA ARG A 249 0.89 -2.37 3.91
C ARG A 249 -0.44 -3.11 3.85
N ASP A 250 -1.43 -2.58 3.12
CA ASP A 250 -2.77 -3.18 3.06
C ASP A 250 -2.74 -4.60 2.47
N LYS A 251 -1.86 -4.84 1.48
CA LYS A 251 -1.63 -6.19 0.92
C LYS A 251 -1.00 -7.12 1.94
N LEU A 252 -0.01 -6.66 2.70
CA LEU A 252 0.61 -7.45 3.77
C LEU A 252 -0.40 -7.80 4.86
N ILE A 253 -1.20 -6.84 5.33
CA ILE A 253 -2.29 -7.07 6.30
C ILE A 253 -3.24 -8.15 5.79
N TYR A 254 -3.73 -8.00 4.55
CA TYR A 254 -4.64 -8.96 3.93
C TYR A 254 -4.03 -10.37 3.88
N LEU A 255 -2.78 -10.49 3.41
CA LEU A 255 -2.13 -11.79 3.29
C LEU A 255 -1.80 -12.39 4.66
N CYS A 256 -1.36 -11.58 5.63
CA CYS A 256 -1.09 -12.05 6.99
C CYS A 256 -2.37 -12.63 7.62
N LYS A 257 -3.49 -11.91 7.50
CA LYS A 257 -4.80 -12.42 7.95
C LYS A 257 -5.19 -13.72 7.23
N LEU A 258 -5.00 -13.80 5.92
CA LEU A 258 -5.33 -15.00 5.14
C LEU A 258 -4.56 -16.25 5.61
N TYR A 259 -3.31 -16.08 6.03
CA TYR A 259 -2.41 -17.18 6.40
C TYR A 259 -2.20 -17.38 7.90
N GLY A 260 -2.79 -16.57 8.76
CA GLY A 260 -2.62 -16.68 10.21
C GLY A 260 -1.30 -16.10 10.74
N ILE A 261 -0.69 -15.17 10.01
CA ILE A 261 0.49 -14.43 10.49
C ILE A 261 0.00 -13.21 11.30
N GLU A 262 0.54 -13.03 12.49
CA GLU A 262 0.27 -11.85 13.32
C GLU A 262 0.98 -10.63 12.71
N PHE A 263 0.21 -9.59 12.37
CA PHE A 263 0.75 -8.38 11.76
C PHE A 263 0.74 -7.22 12.76
N LYS A 264 1.89 -6.54 12.90
CA LYS A 264 2.03 -5.35 13.75
C LYS A 264 2.64 -4.19 12.97
N LEU A 265 2.04 -3.00 13.11
CA LEU A 265 2.67 -1.75 12.68
C LEU A 265 3.55 -1.22 13.80
N GLN A 266 4.72 -0.71 13.45
CA GLN A 266 5.66 -0.13 14.37
C GLN A 266 6.11 1.25 13.88
N GLU A 267 6.04 2.23 14.78
CA GLU A 267 6.52 3.59 14.52
C GLU A 267 8.06 3.60 14.37
N GLU A 268 8.59 4.35 13.41
CA GLU A 268 9.99 4.27 12.96
C GLU A 268 10.94 5.34 13.54
N SER A 269 10.52 6.17 14.49
CA SER A 269 11.35 7.25 15.02
C SER A 269 12.66 6.72 15.58
N TYR A 270 13.73 7.40 15.20
CA TYR A 270 15.12 7.12 15.59
C TYR A 270 15.67 5.74 15.21
N THR A 271 14.89 4.86 14.57
CA THR A 271 15.31 3.50 14.19
C THR A 271 16.50 3.48 13.22
N SER A 272 16.67 4.50 12.40
CA SER A 272 17.81 4.64 11.47
C SER A 272 19.06 5.28 12.09
N LYS A 273 18.93 5.86 13.30
CA LYS A 273 20.03 6.51 14.03
C LYS A 273 20.58 5.63 15.15
N ALA A 274 19.69 5.02 15.93
CA ALA A 274 20.05 4.12 17.02
C ALA A 274 20.82 2.91 16.53
N SER A 275 21.80 2.47 17.31
CA SER A 275 22.51 1.24 17.05
C SER A 275 21.76 0.06 17.66
N PHE A 276 21.44 -0.93 16.83
CA PHE A 276 20.81 -2.14 17.33
C PHE A 276 21.75 -2.89 18.26
N PHE A 277 22.99 -3.17 17.82
CA PHE A 277 23.93 -4.01 18.55
C PHE A 277 24.53 -3.34 19.79
N ASP A 278 24.55 -2.02 19.85
CA ASP A 278 24.99 -1.29 21.05
C ASP A 278 23.86 -1.13 22.09
N GLY A 279 22.64 -1.58 21.78
CA GLY A 279 21.53 -1.54 22.75
C GLY A 279 20.94 -0.14 22.98
N ASP A 280 21.18 0.82 22.08
CA ASP A 280 20.70 2.20 22.22
C ASP A 280 19.20 2.27 22.55
N GLU A 281 18.79 3.15 23.45
CA GLU A 281 17.37 3.43 23.65
C GLU A 281 16.75 4.04 22.39
N ILE A 282 15.54 3.59 22.02
CA ILE A 282 14.82 4.12 20.86
C ILE A 282 13.58 4.87 21.35
N PRO A 283 13.67 6.20 21.55
CA PRO A 283 12.54 6.99 21.98
C PRO A 283 11.43 7.04 20.90
N ILE A 284 10.26 7.48 21.33
CA ILE A 284 9.17 7.85 20.42
C ILE A 284 9.29 9.36 20.21
N TYR A 285 9.23 9.80 18.96
CA TYR A 285 9.30 11.23 18.66
C TYR A 285 8.06 11.94 19.19
N ASP A 286 8.30 12.92 20.06
CA ASP A 286 7.30 13.85 20.56
C ASP A 286 7.53 15.21 19.90
N LYS A 287 6.47 15.76 19.28
CA LYS A 287 6.52 17.08 18.64
C LYS A 287 6.51 18.21 19.66
N GLU A 288 5.97 17.97 20.85
CA GLU A 288 5.79 18.98 21.89
C GLU A 288 7.04 19.09 22.77
N ASN A 289 7.79 17.99 22.92
CA ASN A 289 9.02 17.92 23.71
C ASN A 289 10.20 17.44 22.85
N VAL A 290 10.78 18.37 22.08
CA VAL A 290 11.95 18.06 21.22
C VAL A 290 13.20 17.90 22.09
N GLN A 291 13.62 16.65 22.31
CA GLN A 291 14.86 16.33 22.99
C GLN A 291 15.94 15.88 22.00
N GLU A 292 17.18 16.31 22.22
CA GLU A 292 18.34 15.78 21.50
C GLU A 292 18.77 14.45 22.09
N TYR A 293 18.87 13.44 21.22
CA TYR A 293 19.32 12.10 21.59
C TYR A 293 20.66 11.80 20.94
N ILE A 294 21.62 11.36 21.77
CA ILE A 294 22.93 10.90 21.33
C ILE A 294 22.86 9.39 21.19
N PHE A 295 23.18 8.90 20.00
CA PHE A 295 23.25 7.47 19.69
C PHE A 295 24.71 7.05 19.63
N SER A 296 25.00 5.82 20.05
CA SER A 296 26.37 5.33 20.15
C SER A 296 26.98 5.02 18.78
N GLY A 297 26.16 4.55 17.84
CA GLY A 297 26.55 4.31 16.45
C GLY A 297 26.24 5.48 15.52
N LYS A 298 26.75 5.39 14.29
CA LYS A 298 26.56 6.42 13.26
C LYS A 298 26.41 5.84 11.86
N ARG A 299 25.56 6.48 11.05
CA ARG A 299 25.46 6.19 9.63
C ARG A 299 26.59 6.88 8.87
N ILE A 300 27.50 6.09 8.28
CA ILE A 300 28.65 6.61 7.53
C ILE A 300 28.23 7.09 6.14
N LYS A 301 27.47 6.25 5.44
CA LYS A 301 26.93 6.55 4.11
C LYS A 301 25.68 5.72 3.83
N ARG A 302 25.04 5.98 2.68
CA ARG A 302 23.88 5.20 2.25
C ARG A 302 24.24 3.71 2.21
N GLY A 303 23.46 2.89 2.93
CA GLY A 303 23.67 1.45 3.06
C GLY A 303 24.76 1.00 4.04
N LEU A 304 25.49 1.91 4.71
CA LEU A 304 26.56 1.56 5.64
C LEU A 304 26.40 2.27 6.99
N TYR A 305 26.36 1.49 8.07
CA TYR A 305 26.26 1.93 9.45
C TYR A 305 27.43 1.39 10.25
N GLN A 306 27.94 2.19 11.19
CA GLN A 306 29.03 1.83 12.09
C GLN A 306 28.53 1.83 13.53
N THR A 307 28.74 0.73 14.27
CA THR A 307 28.45 0.62 15.70
C THR A 307 29.51 1.34 16.54
N SER A 308 29.29 1.50 17.84
CA SER A 308 30.25 2.10 18.76
C SER A 308 31.61 1.37 18.78
N ALA A 309 31.57 0.03 18.70
CA ALA A 309 32.73 -0.85 18.57
C ALA A 309 33.40 -0.81 17.17
N GLY A 310 32.96 0.06 16.27
CA GLY A 310 33.52 0.23 14.93
C GLY A 310 33.05 -0.79 13.89
N LYS A 311 32.15 -1.72 14.24
CA LYS A 311 31.65 -2.77 13.33
C LYS A 311 30.78 -2.17 12.25
N LEU A 312 31.00 -2.59 11.01
CA LEU A 312 30.24 -2.14 9.85
C LEU A 312 29.10 -3.09 9.51
N ILE A 313 27.89 -2.56 9.45
CA ILE A 313 26.67 -3.29 9.09
C ILE A 313 25.88 -2.55 8.02
N ASN A 314 24.95 -3.26 7.38
CA ASN A 314 24.04 -2.63 6.43
C ASN A 314 23.08 -1.70 7.19
N ALA A 315 23.04 -0.42 6.80
CA ALA A 315 22.24 0.59 7.49
C ALA A 315 20.73 0.31 7.48
N ASP A 316 20.22 -0.27 6.38
CA ASP A 316 18.79 -0.55 6.27
C ASP A 316 18.44 -1.81 7.10
N CYS A 317 19.38 -2.75 7.24
CA CYS A 317 19.22 -3.90 8.15
C CYS A 317 19.23 -3.46 9.61
N ASN A 318 20.07 -2.48 9.98
CA ASN A 318 20.03 -1.86 11.31
C ASN A 318 18.66 -1.23 11.59
N GLY A 319 18.10 -0.50 10.62
CA GLY A 319 16.74 0.07 10.71
C GLY A 319 15.68 -1.01 10.95
N ALA A 320 15.68 -2.07 10.14
CA ALA A 320 14.74 -3.18 10.26
C ALA A 320 14.86 -3.95 11.60
N LEU A 321 16.09 -4.09 12.11
CA LEU A 321 16.33 -4.68 13.42
C LEU A 321 15.79 -3.82 14.56
N ASN A 322 16.00 -2.50 14.47
CA ASN A 322 15.46 -1.56 15.44
C ASN A 322 13.92 -1.53 15.42
N ILE A 323 13.29 -1.74 14.27
CA ILE A 323 11.84 -1.94 14.16
C ILE A 323 11.40 -3.18 14.94
N LEU A 324 12.08 -4.33 14.77
CA LEU A 324 11.80 -5.53 15.59
C LEU A 324 11.99 -5.25 17.07
N ARG A 325 13.12 -4.65 17.45
CA ARG A 325 13.44 -4.32 18.85
C ARG A 325 12.36 -3.46 19.50
N LYS A 326 11.97 -2.38 18.82
CA LYS A 326 10.96 -1.43 19.32
C LYS A 326 9.58 -2.10 19.46
N SER A 327 9.28 -3.09 18.63
CA SER A 327 8.01 -3.80 18.68
C SER A 327 7.86 -4.76 19.87
N LYS A 328 8.98 -5.25 20.44
CA LYS A 328 9.02 -6.18 21.59
C LYS A 328 8.17 -7.45 21.42
N VAL A 329 7.95 -7.91 20.18
CA VAL A 329 7.06 -9.06 19.92
C VAL A 329 7.76 -10.41 19.86
N VAL A 330 9.09 -10.43 19.80
CA VAL A 330 9.92 -11.64 19.73
C VAL A 330 11.19 -11.45 20.55
N ASP A 331 11.76 -12.56 21.03
CA ASP A 331 13.08 -12.56 21.64
C ASP A 331 14.18 -12.28 20.59
N LEU A 332 15.18 -11.51 21.01
CA LEU A 332 16.31 -11.06 20.20
C LEU A 332 17.66 -11.48 20.80
N SER A 333 17.66 -12.27 21.89
CA SER A 333 18.87 -12.73 22.57
C SER A 333 19.89 -13.39 21.61
N ILE A 334 19.41 -14.20 20.66
CA ILE A 334 20.22 -14.85 19.64
C ILE A 334 21.04 -13.83 18.84
N LEU A 335 20.44 -12.71 18.45
CA LEU A 335 21.12 -11.66 17.68
C LEU A 335 22.19 -10.96 18.51
N TYR A 336 21.89 -10.63 19.76
CA TYR A 336 22.86 -10.00 20.65
C TYR A 336 24.04 -10.91 20.96
N ASN A 337 23.79 -12.20 21.20
CA ASN A 337 24.83 -13.20 21.46
C ASN A 337 25.73 -13.42 20.24
N ARG A 338 25.16 -13.41 19.02
CA ARG A 338 25.95 -13.53 17.78
C ARG A 338 26.70 -12.23 17.45
N GLY A 339 26.15 -11.08 17.81
CA GLY A 339 26.70 -9.77 17.49
C GLY A 339 26.74 -9.45 15.99
N GLU A 340 26.06 -10.23 15.14
CA GLU A 340 26.10 -10.08 13.69
C GLU A 340 24.84 -10.55 12.95
N LEU A 341 24.76 -10.18 11.67
CA LEU A 341 23.69 -10.55 10.75
C LEU A 341 24.26 -11.28 9.55
N ASN A 342 23.45 -12.16 8.97
CA ASN A 342 23.76 -12.72 7.65
C ASN A 342 23.78 -11.60 6.60
N THR A 343 24.65 -11.71 5.61
CA THR A 343 24.66 -10.77 4.48
C THR A 343 23.33 -10.83 3.72
N PRO A 344 22.65 -9.69 3.52
CA PRO A 344 21.31 -9.69 2.96
C PRO A 344 21.32 -10.05 1.48
N LYS A 345 20.49 -11.03 1.10
CA LYS A 345 20.27 -11.37 -0.32
C LYS A 345 19.31 -10.37 -0.97
N ARG A 346 19.67 -9.80 -2.12
CA ARG A 346 18.77 -8.92 -2.88
C ARG A 346 17.88 -9.73 -3.82
N ILE A 347 16.57 -9.63 -3.61
CA ILE A 347 15.54 -10.25 -4.44
C ILE A 347 15.03 -9.24 -5.46
N ARG A 348 15.19 -9.56 -6.75
CA ARG A 348 14.61 -8.78 -7.85
C ARG A 348 13.22 -9.32 -8.15
N VAL A 349 12.19 -8.49 -7.99
CA VAL A 349 10.82 -8.86 -8.35
C VAL A 349 10.68 -8.85 -9.88
N VAL A 350 10.40 -10.01 -10.46
CA VAL A 350 10.25 -10.21 -11.91
C VAL A 350 8.84 -9.89 -12.37
#